data_AF-A0A3B5A0J7-F1
#
_entry.id   AF-A0A3B5A0J7-F1
#
_cell.length_a   1.000
_cell.length_b   1.000
_cell.length_c   1.000
_cell.angle_alpha   90.00
_cell.angle_beta   90.00
_cell.angle_gamma   90.00
#
_symmetry.space_group_name_H-M   'P 1'
#
loop_
_entity.id
_entity.type
_entity.pdbx_description
1 polymer ?
#
loop_
_entity_poly.entity_id
_entity_poly.type
_entity_poly.pdbx_seq_one_letter_code
_entity_poly.pdbx_strand_id
1 'polypeptide(L)' 'LAKKVKPPFLPSIRDSTDVSNFDSEFTRLQPVLSPPSKPFILSAEQQEAFADFDFCALHG' A
#
# COMPACT_ATOMS: atom_id res chain seq x y z
N LEU A 1 9.51 16.58 -16.38
CA LEU A 1 9.37 15.71 -17.58
C LEU A 1 7.87 15.58 -17.91
N ALA A 2 7.38 16.05 -19.06
CA ALA A 2 5.95 16.33 -19.28
C ALA A 2 5.10 15.17 -19.88
N LYS A 3 5.49 13.89 -19.69
CA LYS A 3 4.76 12.69 -20.22
C LYS A 3 4.26 12.83 -21.68
N LYS A 4 5.04 13.48 -22.56
CA LYS A 4 4.63 13.81 -23.95
C LYS A 4 4.89 12.70 -24.98
N VAL A 5 5.69 11.70 -24.62
CA VAL A 5 6.08 10.59 -25.52
C VAL A 5 5.30 9.35 -25.14
N LYS A 6 4.70 8.68 -26.12
CA LYS A 6 3.96 7.42 -25.91
C LYS A 6 4.94 6.30 -25.50
N PRO A 7 4.68 5.57 -24.40
CA PRO A 7 5.50 4.42 -24.05
C PRO A 7 5.44 3.31 -25.11
N PRO A 8 6.52 2.55 -25.32
CA PRO A 8 6.55 1.43 -26.26
C PRO A 8 5.67 0.25 -25.80
N PHE A 9 5.31 0.20 -24.52
CA PHE A 9 4.47 -0.82 -23.91
C PHE A 9 3.39 -0.16 -23.05
N LEU A 10 2.15 -0.66 -23.17
CA LEU A 10 1.02 -0.29 -22.34
C LEU A 10 0.53 -1.57 -21.64
N PRO A 11 0.48 -1.61 -20.29
CA PRO A 11 -0.04 -2.78 -19.59
C PRO A 11 -1.53 -2.96 -19.88
N SER A 12 -1.97 -4.22 -19.94
CA SER A 12 -3.40 -4.52 -20.07
C SER A 12 -4.08 -4.31 -18.72
N ILE A 13 -5.16 -3.53 -18.70
CA ILE A 13 -5.97 -3.25 -17.51
C ILE A 13 -7.43 -3.45 -17.89
N ARG A 14 -8.11 -4.37 -17.21
CA ARG A 14 -9.50 -4.77 -17.50
C ARG A 14 -10.52 -3.85 -16.83
N ASP A 15 -10.27 -3.48 -15.58
CA ASP A 15 -11.13 -2.67 -14.74
C ASP A 15 -10.32 -1.97 -13.63
N SER A 16 -10.99 -1.16 -12.80
CA SER A 16 -10.36 -0.37 -11.74
C SER A 16 -9.76 -1.18 -10.59
N THR A 17 -10.08 -2.47 -10.50
CA THR A 17 -9.61 -3.41 -9.48
C THR A 17 -8.72 -4.51 -10.08
N ASP A 18 -8.31 -4.37 -11.33
CA ASP A 18 -7.47 -5.37 -12.01
C ASP A 18 -6.08 -5.46 -11.37
N VAL A 19 -5.81 -6.59 -10.73
CA VAL A 19 -4.54 -6.92 -10.09
C VAL A 19 -3.70 -7.91 -10.90
N SER A 20 -4.04 -8.17 -12.16
CA SER A 20 -3.38 -9.20 -12.98
C SER A 20 -1.95 -8.87 -13.43
N ASN A 21 -1.52 -7.62 -13.25
CA ASN A 21 -0.12 -7.22 -13.46
C ASN A 21 0.75 -7.40 -12.19
N PHE A 22 0.17 -7.89 -11.09
CA PHE A 22 0.87 -8.23 -9.85
C PHE A 22 0.94 -9.75 -9.66
N ASP A 23 1.86 -10.22 -8.81
CA ASP A 23 1.97 -11.65 -8.54
C ASP A 23 0.71 -12.18 -7.86
N SER A 24 0.20 -13.27 -8.43
CA SER A 24 -0.99 -13.95 -7.96
C SER A 24 -0.83 -14.64 -6.61
N GLU A 25 0.41 -14.91 -6.16
CA GLU A 25 0.70 -15.38 -4.81
C GLU A 25 0.16 -14.42 -3.75
N PHE A 26 0.28 -13.10 -3.97
CA PHE A 26 -0.17 -12.08 -3.02
C PHE A 26 -1.63 -11.67 -3.24
N THR A 27 -2.06 -11.51 -4.48
CA THR A 27 -3.41 -10.98 -4.77
C THR A 27 -4.54 -11.96 -4.47
N ARG A 28 -4.22 -13.25 -4.27
CA ARG A 28 -5.16 -14.27 -3.79
C ARG A 28 -5.22 -14.40 -2.26
N LEU A 29 -4.31 -13.75 -1.53
CA LEU A 29 -4.37 -13.73 -0.07
C LEU A 29 -5.59 -12.94 0.40
N GLN A 30 -6.09 -13.27 1.60
CA GLN A 30 -7.13 -12.48 2.23
C GLN A 30 -6.57 -11.09 2.59
N PRO A 31 -7.22 -9.98 2.20
CA PRO A 31 -6.75 -8.63 2.46
C PRO A 31 -7.07 -8.22 3.91
N VAL A 32 -6.38 -8.84 4.87
CA VAL A 32 -6.61 -8.64 6.30
C VAL A 32 -5.34 -8.15 6.99
N LEU A 33 -5.50 -7.30 8.00
CA LEU A 33 -4.41 -6.93 8.90
C LEU A 33 -4.21 -8.08 9.89
N SER A 34 -3.19 -8.90 9.64
CA SER A 34 -2.81 -9.98 10.56
C SER A 34 -2.27 -9.39 11.87
N PRO A 35 -2.65 -9.94 13.04
CA PRO A 35 -2.05 -9.51 14.31
C PRO A 35 -0.55 -9.87 14.35
N PRO A 36 0.25 -9.19 15.18
CA PRO A 36 1.66 -9.53 15.38
C PRO A 36 1.84 -10.97 15.88
N SER A 37 2.92 -11.65 15.46
CA SER A 37 3.19 -13.05 15.82
C SER A 37 3.33 -13.30 17.32
N LYS A 38 3.71 -12.26 18.09
CA LYS A 38 3.66 -12.27 19.54
C LYS A 38 2.62 -11.24 19.98
N PRO A 39 1.57 -11.64 20.71
CA PRO A 39 0.61 -10.69 21.25
C PRO A 39 1.36 -9.79 22.25
N PHE A 40 1.61 -8.56 21.82
CA PHE A 40 2.25 -7.53 22.62
C PHE A 40 1.47 -6.24 22.41
N ILE A 41 0.95 -5.71 23.51
CA ILE A 41 0.30 -4.40 23.51
C ILE A 41 1.39 -3.38 23.81
N LEU A 42 1.57 -2.42 22.90
CA LEU A 42 2.50 -1.31 23.10
C LEU A 42 2.05 -0.48 24.31
N SER A 43 3.01 -0.04 25.13
CA SER A 43 2.73 0.98 26.15
C SER A 43 2.45 2.34 25.50
N ALA A 44 1.87 3.27 26.25
CA ALA A 44 1.66 4.64 25.76
C ALA A 44 2.97 5.32 25.33
N GLU A 45 4.06 5.11 26.09
CA GLU A 45 5.38 5.64 25.76
C GLU A 45 5.94 5.06 24.45
N GLN A 46 5.72 3.77 24.18
CA GLN A 46 6.13 3.16 22.91
C GLN A 46 5.29 3.66 21.73
N GLN A 47 4.02 3.98 21.97
CA GLN A 47 3.13 4.51 20.95
C GLN A 47 3.54 5.93 20.51
N GLU A 48 4.20 6.69 21.39
CA GLU A 48 4.72 8.04 21.09
C GLU A 48 5.72 8.05 19.92
N ALA A 49 6.42 6.93 19.67
CA ALA A 49 7.30 6.78 18.51
C ALA A 49 6.59 6.97 17.16
N PHE A 50 5.24 6.92 17.14
CA PHE A 50 4.41 7.08 15.95
C PHE A 50 3.64 8.41 15.91
N ALA A 51 3.88 9.35 16.85
CA ALA A 51 3.06 10.57 17.02
C ALA A 51 2.89 11.42 15.75
N ASP A 52 3.94 11.49 14.91
CA ASP A 52 3.96 12.27 13.66
C ASP A 52 3.99 11.37 12.41
N PHE A 53 3.46 10.15 12.49
CA PHE A 53 3.45 9.21 11.36
C PHE A 53 2.44 9.59 10.27
N ASP A 54 1.30 10.18 10.66
CA ASP A 54 0.21 10.51 9.75
C ASP A 54 0.59 11.66 8.81
N PHE A 55 0.35 11.49 7.51
CA PHE A 55 0.66 12.48 6.48
C PHE A 55 -0.47 12.62 5.46
N CYS A 56 -0.79 13.86 5.06
CA CYS A 56 -1.78 14.15 4.03
C CYS A 56 -1.18 15.05 2.94
N ALA A 57 -1.01 14.52 1.73
CA ALA A 57 -0.42 15.25 0.60
C ALA A 57 -1.26 16.45 0.11
N LEU A 58 -2.53 16.58 0.53
CA LEU A 58 -3.44 17.65 0.15
C LEU A 58 -3.36 18.89 1.05
N HIS A 59 -2.60 18.83 2.16
CA HIS A 59 -2.47 19.92 3.13
C HIS A 59 -1.05 20.52 3.13
N GLY A 60 -0.54 20.86 1.94
CA GLY A 60 0.73 21.58 1.74
C GLY A 60 0.61 22.65 0.67
#